data_AF-L1PN03-F1
#
_entry.id   AF-L1PN03-F1
#
_cell.length_a   1.000
_cell.length_b   1.000
_cell.length_c   1.000
_cell.angle_alpha   90.00
_cell.angle_beta   90.00
_cell.angle_gamma   90.00
#
_symmetry.space_group_name_H-M   'P 1'
#
loop_
_entity.id
_entity.type
_entity.pdbx_description
1 polymer ?
#
loop_
_entity_poly.entity_id
_entity_poly.type
_entity_poly.pdbx_seq_one_letter_code
_entity_poly.pdbx_strand_id
1 'polypeptide(L)'
;MKYTSYALLFLLSVLVSCNNTNQDNNEKQTHKTKSIEFEEFKLIDLTPKAQEDMRHWKSFQSLMQVIVSMAPAKIKNTDDLMLSNPDSLLIYSRLYPVNSKTEVINSVVEHDWRTPADAAKDTVFRFEKKKNNAESFLQWHRFLVANIPYTFSVVLKKVNYPNVKLNFLEGENNELSATLALDTLSTSTNNVKRTTLSDDWYSYQINFLPKKSASYAIRLSLDENAKENDNVILYRSILELPAKHFHQVGKFSDKIVGEHSDVESSYYSVFFWLVQIEDALKELLNSDTFPERIDVPTVKARFRLFQTQIKSLADNVKNNPDFNENELKNNIFLLGETFNSIIARINNIYSNDLDDRMKYIDTQQDSIPSTNN
;
A
#
# COMPACT_ATOMS: atom_id res chain seq x y z
N MET A 1 28.94 -0.01 -88.64
CA MET A 1 29.01 1.37 -89.16
C MET A 1 28.11 2.25 -88.31
N LYS A 2 28.69 3.34 -87.79
CA LYS A 2 28.06 4.61 -87.38
C LYS A 2 27.18 4.67 -86.12
N TYR A 3 27.85 5.11 -85.06
CA TYR A 3 27.37 6.08 -84.07
C TYR A 3 26.77 7.34 -84.72
N THR A 4 25.81 7.97 -84.01
CA THR A 4 25.72 9.38 -83.54
C THR A 4 24.26 9.89 -83.59
N SER A 5 23.65 10.19 -82.43
CA SER A 5 23.56 11.52 -81.76
C SER A 5 22.27 12.23 -82.18
N TYR A 6 21.37 12.72 -81.32
CA TYR A 6 21.51 13.69 -80.22
C TYR A 6 20.43 13.39 -79.15
N ALA A 7 20.74 13.29 -77.85
CA ALA A 7 20.97 14.39 -76.89
C ALA A 7 19.74 15.27 -76.62
N LEU A 8 19.06 15.02 -75.49
CA LEU A 8 18.64 16.03 -74.49
C LEU A 8 18.05 15.27 -73.28
N LEU A 9 18.80 15.17 -72.18
CA LEU A 9 18.56 15.90 -70.92
C LEU A 9 17.23 15.54 -70.21
N PHE A 10 17.32 14.66 -69.22
CA PHE A 10 17.14 14.96 -67.78
C PHE A 10 17.31 13.64 -67.00
N LEU A 11 18.51 13.37 -66.47
CA LEU A 11 18.82 13.52 -65.03
C LEU A 11 17.80 12.79 -64.15
N LEU A 12 18.06 11.52 -63.80
CA LEU A 12 18.73 11.14 -62.55
C LEU A 12 18.17 11.87 -61.32
N SER A 13 17.10 11.31 -60.76
CA SER A 13 16.88 11.19 -59.31
C SER A 13 16.29 9.80 -59.10
N VAL A 14 17.16 8.80 -58.96
CA VAL A 14 17.39 8.12 -57.68
C VAL A 14 16.07 7.98 -56.90
N LEU A 15 15.30 6.96 -57.26
CA LEU A 15 14.38 6.32 -56.33
C LEU A 15 15.24 5.68 -55.25
N VAL A 16 15.59 6.46 -54.22
CA VAL A 16 16.05 5.94 -52.94
C VAL A 16 14.87 5.16 -52.37
N SER A 17 14.82 3.88 -52.70
CA SER A 17 14.12 2.89 -51.89
C SER A 17 14.92 2.77 -50.59
N CYS A 18 14.74 3.74 -49.70
CA CYS A 18 15.06 3.56 -48.28
C CYS A 18 14.04 2.55 -47.76
N ASN A 19 14.44 1.28 -47.78
CA ASN A 19 13.94 0.32 -46.80
C ASN A 19 14.34 0.87 -45.42
N ASN A 20 13.53 1.78 -44.89
CA ASN A 20 13.50 2.05 -43.46
C ASN A 20 12.94 0.78 -42.81
N THR A 21 13.84 -0.15 -42.53
CA THR A 21 13.75 -0.98 -41.34
C THR A 21 13.74 0.00 -40.17
N ASN A 22 12.57 0.58 -39.87
CA ASN A 22 12.29 1.05 -38.52
C ASN A 22 12.19 -0.24 -37.70
N GLN A 23 13.35 -0.75 -37.27
CA GLN A 23 13.40 -1.36 -35.96
C GLN A 23 12.81 -0.30 -35.04
N ASP A 24 11.62 -0.56 -34.51
CA ASP A 24 11.16 0.06 -33.27
C ASP A 24 12.17 -0.35 -32.18
N ASN A 25 13.31 0.33 -32.17
CA ASN A 25 14.13 0.48 -30.99
C ASN A 25 13.33 1.36 -30.04
N ASN A 26 12.31 0.76 -29.40
CA ASN A 26 11.96 1.16 -28.05
C ASN A 26 13.16 0.77 -27.16
N GLU A 27 14.26 1.50 -27.30
CA GLU A 27 15.24 1.60 -26.22
C GLU A 27 14.44 2.13 -25.03
N LYS A 28 14.06 1.25 -24.11
CA LYS A 28 13.60 1.64 -22.77
C LYS A 28 14.63 2.65 -22.27
N GLN A 29 14.26 3.92 -22.19
CA GLN A 29 15.13 4.94 -21.64
C GLN A 29 15.54 4.46 -20.24
N THR A 30 16.84 4.17 -20.10
CA THR A 30 17.41 3.74 -18.83
C THR A 30 17.53 4.97 -17.95
N HIS A 31 16.45 5.28 -17.24
CA HIS A 31 16.42 6.39 -16.30
C HIS A 31 17.41 6.12 -15.17
N LYS A 32 18.47 6.93 -15.09
CA LYS A 32 19.41 6.88 -13.97
C LYS A 32 18.66 7.25 -12.68
N THR A 33 18.81 6.42 -11.66
CA THR A 33 18.32 6.70 -10.31
C THR A 33 18.90 8.02 -9.80
N LYS A 34 18.03 8.99 -9.48
CA LYS A 34 18.36 10.25 -8.82
C LYS A 34 18.04 10.07 -7.33
N SER A 35 19.04 10.26 -6.49
CA SER A 35 18.85 10.38 -5.04
C SER A 35 18.44 11.80 -4.68
N ILE A 36 17.62 11.96 -3.65
CA ILE A 36 17.30 13.28 -3.07
C ILE A 36 17.81 13.31 -1.64
N GLU A 37 18.45 14.42 -1.29
CA GLU A 37 18.73 14.72 0.11
C GLU A 37 17.48 15.33 0.77
N PHE A 38 17.02 14.69 1.83
CA PHE A 38 15.93 15.20 2.67
C PHE A 38 16.45 16.24 3.65
N GLU A 39 15.78 17.40 3.68
CA GLU A 39 15.95 18.37 4.76
C GLU A 39 15.47 17.77 6.09
N GLU A 40 15.98 18.31 7.20
CA GLU A 40 15.52 17.91 8.53
C GLU A 40 14.06 18.35 8.72
N PHE A 41 13.20 17.37 8.99
CA PHE A 41 11.77 17.57 9.20
C PHE A 41 11.44 17.46 10.68
N LYS A 42 10.96 18.55 11.28
CA LYS A 42 10.58 18.58 12.69
C LYS A 42 9.08 18.36 12.84
N LEU A 43 8.74 17.26 13.50
CA LEU A 43 7.37 17.03 13.93
C LEU A 43 7.09 17.81 15.20
N ILE A 44 5.91 18.40 15.27
CA ILE A 44 5.45 19.02 16.50
C ILE A 44 5.08 17.94 17.52
N ASP A 45 5.35 18.21 18.79
CA ASP A 45 5.08 17.25 19.87
C ASP A 45 3.58 17.12 20.11
N LEU A 46 3.12 15.91 20.44
CA LEU A 46 1.79 15.74 21.01
C LEU A 46 1.76 16.30 22.43
N THR A 47 0.66 16.95 22.80
CA THR A 47 0.37 17.30 24.18
C THR A 47 0.28 16.04 25.04
N PRO A 48 0.64 16.09 26.34
CA PRO A 48 0.54 14.92 27.22
C PRO A 48 -0.85 14.26 27.23
N LYS A 49 -1.91 15.08 27.13
CA LYS A 49 -3.31 14.60 27.03
C LYS A 49 -3.57 13.81 25.75
N ALA A 50 -2.97 14.20 24.62
CA ALA A 50 -3.15 13.52 23.34
C ALA A 50 -2.27 12.27 23.19
N GLN A 51 -1.08 12.27 23.82
CA GLN A 51 -0.11 11.17 23.72
C GLN A 51 -0.72 9.82 24.11
N GLU A 52 -1.52 9.78 25.18
CA GLU A 52 -2.08 8.52 25.68
C GLU A 52 -2.97 7.83 24.63
N ASP A 53 -3.92 8.55 24.05
CA ASP A 53 -4.81 7.99 23.04
C ASP A 53 -4.06 7.65 21.75
N MET A 54 -3.08 8.48 21.35
CA MET A 54 -2.30 8.22 20.13
C MET A 54 -1.39 7.01 20.26
N ARG A 55 -0.87 6.72 21.48
CA ARG A 55 -0.06 5.52 21.76
C ARG A 55 -0.87 4.22 21.65
N HIS A 56 -2.18 4.28 21.82
CA HIS A 56 -3.05 3.11 21.69
C HIS A 56 -3.67 2.99 20.29
N TRP A 57 -3.60 4.06 19.49
CA TRP A 57 -4.13 4.09 18.14
C TRP A 57 -3.17 3.47 17.12
N LYS A 58 -3.22 2.14 17.01
CA LYS A 58 -2.29 1.34 16.19
C LYS A 58 -2.14 1.82 14.74
N SER A 59 -3.22 2.19 14.05
CA SER A 59 -3.12 2.64 12.66
C SER A 59 -2.39 3.98 12.52
N PHE A 60 -2.50 4.87 13.52
CA PHE A 60 -1.70 6.08 13.60
C PHE A 60 -0.23 5.79 13.90
N GLN A 61 0.07 4.90 14.85
CA GLN A 61 1.45 4.48 15.11
C GLN A 61 2.12 3.83 13.89
N SER A 62 1.36 3.05 13.13
CA SER A 62 1.84 2.47 11.86
C SER A 62 2.14 3.55 10.83
N LEU A 63 1.26 4.55 10.65
CA LEU A 63 1.51 5.69 9.77
C LEU A 63 2.77 6.45 10.20
N MET A 64 2.92 6.72 11.48
CA MET A 64 4.09 7.37 12.07
C MET A 64 5.37 6.59 11.80
N GLN A 65 5.35 5.28 12.01
CA GLN A 65 6.49 4.40 11.75
C GLN A 65 6.90 4.44 10.27
N VAL A 66 5.94 4.47 9.33
CA VAL A 66 6.23 4.59 7.90
C VAL A 66 6.89 5.94 7.59
N ILE A 67 6.31 7.05 8.09
CA ILE A 67 6.84 8.41 7.89
C ILE A 67 8.28 8.50 8.41
N VAL A 68 8.56 8.00 9.62
CA VAL A 68 9.91 8.03 10.21
C VAL A 68 10.88 7.15 9.43
N SER A 69 10.43 5.99 8.94
CA SER A 69 11.27 5.05 8.20
C SER A 69 11.80 5.61 6.88
N MET A 70 11.10 6.59 6.29
CA MET A 70 11.52 7.29 5.07
C MET A 70 12.86 8.00 5.25
N ALA A 71 13.05 8.70 6.38
CA ALA A 71 14.27 9.45 6.67
C ALA A 71 14.57 9.50 8.19
N PRO A 72 14.96 8.37 8.82
CA PRO A 72 14.99 8.26 10.29
C PRO A 72 15.90 9.30 10.96
N ALA A 73 17.07 9.56 10.38
CA ALA A 73 18.04 10.51 10.92
C ALA A 73 17.66 11.99 10.73
N LYS A 74 16.57 12.26 10.00
CA LYS A 74 16.13 13.61 9.63
C LYS A 74 14.78 13.98 10.27
N ILE A 75 14.11 13.05 10.96
CA ILE A 75 12.82 13.30 11.59
C ILE A 75 13.01 13.27 13.12
N LYS A 76 12.72 14.39 13.79
CA LYS A 76 12.93 14.55 15.24
C LYS A 76 11.63 14.40 16.04
N ASN A 77 11.78 14.08 17.33
CA ASN A 77 10.72 13.99 18.35
C ASN A 77 9.64 12.94 18.04
N THR A 78 10.05 11.73 17.65
CA THR A 78 9.11 10.71 17.13
C THR A 78 8.92 9.50 18.02
N ASP A 79 9.76 9.32 19.05
CA ASP A 79 9.81 8.09 19.84
C ASP A 79 8.45 7.74 20.47
N ASP A 80 7.72 8.74 20.94
CA ASP A 80 6.39 8.57 21.55
C ASP A 80 5.25 8.28 20.54
N LEU A 81 5.52 8.48 19.25
CA LEU A 81 4.53 8.38 18.17
C LEU A 81 4.66 7.07 17.38
N MET A 82 5.79 6.37 17.53
CA MET A 82 6.10 5.14 16.82
C MET A 82 5.52 3.91 17.54
N LEU A 83 5.59 2.77 16.86
CA LEU A 83 5.18 1.49 17.44
C LEU A 83 6.09 1.15 18.63
N SER A 84 5.49 0.96 19.80
CA SER A 84 6.21 0.57 21.01
C SER A 84 6.80 -0.85 20.92
N ASN A 85 6.17 -1.72 20.13
CA ASN A 85 6.65 -3.07 19.86
C ASN A 85 7.29 -3.13 18.46
N PRO A 86 8.61 -3.37 18.34
CA PRO A 86 9.32 -3.46 17.06
C PRO A 86 8.90 -4.65 16.19
N ASP A 87 8.24 -5.66 16.78
CA ASP A 87 7.69 -6.82 16.08
C ASP A 87 6.26 -6.60 15.59
N SER A 88 5.68 -5.42 15.83
CA SER A 88 4.38 -5.04 15.27
C SER A 88 4.43 -5.07 13.75
N LEU A 89 3.43 -5.70 13.14
CA LEU A 89 3.33 -5.85 11.70
C LEU A 89 2.90 -4.53 11.05
N LEU A 90 3.63 -4.15 10.01
CA LEU A 90 3.29 -3.07 9.10
C LEU A 90 2.89 -3.65 7.75
N ILE A 91 1.88 -3.04 7.12
CA ILE A 91 1.52 -3.36 5.74
C ILE A 91 2.69 -2.96 4.85
N TYR A 92 3.29 -3.95 4.20
CA TYR A 92 4.29 -3.75 3.15
C TYR A 92 3.63 -3.63 1.77
N SER A 93 2.60 -4.44 1.52
CA SER A 93 1.85 -4.37 0.28
C SER A 93 0.41 -4.88 0.44
N ARG A 94 -0.54 -4.13 -0.11
CA ARG A 94 -1.88 -4.64 -0.39
C ARG A 94 -1.89 -5.36 -1.74
N LEU A 95 -2.42 -6.58 -1.75
CA LEU A 95 -2.45 -7.47 -2.91
C LEU A 95 -3.85 -7.45 -3.54
N TYR A 96 -4.11 -6.41 -4.33
CA TYR A 96 -5.43 -6.19 -4.93
C TYR A 96 -5.78 -7.31 -5.93
N PRO A 97 -6.90 -8.04 -5.76
CA PRO A 97 -7.28 -9.12 -6.68
C PRO A 97 -7.64 -8.63 -8.09
N VAL A 98 -8.05 -7.36 -8.22
CA VAL A 98 -8.36 -6.71 -9.49
C VAL A 98 -7.40 -5.52 -9.68
N ASN A 99 -6.36 -5.73 -10.48
CA ASN A 99 -5.35 -4.73 -10.84
C ASN A 99 -4.70 -5.13 -12.18
N SER A 100 -4.20 -4.17 -12.97
CA SER A 100 -3.51 -4.43 -14.24
C SER A 100 -2.24 -5.30 -14.13
N LYS A 101 -1.63 -5.38 -12.93
CA LYS A 101 -0.46 -6.22 -12.66
C LYS A 101 -0.80 -7.54 -11.96
N THR A 102 -2.08 -7.80 -11.68
CA THR A 102 -2.53 -9.08 -11.11
C THR A 102 -2.76 -10.06 -12.25
N GLU A 103 -2.09 -11.20 -12.20
CA GLU A 103 -2.28 -12.26 -13.18
C GLU A 103 -3.47 -13.12 -12.78
N VAL A 104 -4.38 -13.34 -13.70
CA VAL A 104 -5.57 -14.18 -13.50
C VAL A 104 -5.63 -15.20 -14.63
N ILE A 105 -5.46 -16.47 -14.30
CA ILE A 105 -5.39 -17.58 -15.26
C ILE A 105 -6.52 -18.55 -15.01
N ASN A 106 -7.24 -18.94 -16.09
CA ASN A 106 -8.39 -19.86 -16.06
C ASN A 106 -9.48 -19.47 -15.05
N SER A 107 -9.58 -18.18 -14.71
CA SER A 107 -10.43 -17.69 -13.62
C SER A 107 -11.04 -16.33 -13.96
N VAL A 108 -12.07 -15.96 -13.21
CA VAL A 108 -12.60 -14.59 -13.15
C VAL A 108 -12.52 -14.11 -11.71
N VAL A 109 -12.12 -12.85 -11.55
CA VAL A 109 -12.14 -12.14 -10.28
C VAL A 109 -12.94 -10.86 -10.46
N GLU A 110 -13.98 -10.68 -9.65
CA GLU A 110 -14.88 -9.53 -9.75
C GLU A 110 -15.35 -9.06 -8.37
N HIS A 111 -15.87 -7.85 -8.30
CA HIS A 111 -16.46 -7.32 -7.07
C HIS A 111 -17.68 -8.14 -6.66
N ASP A 112 -17.74 -8.47 -5.37
CA ASP A 112 -18.89 -9.09 -4.73
C ASP A 112 -19.50 -8.09 -3.74
N TRP A 113 -20.82 -8.00 -3.71
CA TRP A 113 -21.57 -7.02 -2.92
C TRP A 113 -21.88 -7.48 -1.50
N ARG A 114 -21.49 -8.71 -1.12
CA ARG A 114 -21.65 -9.21 0.24
C ARG A 114 -20.83 -8.39 1.24
N THR A 115 -21.37 -8.25 2.45
CA THR A 115 -20.71 -7.52 3.53
C THR A 115 -19.54 -8.34 4.09
N PRO A 116 -18.36 -7.71 4.29
CA PRO A 116 -17.26 -8.30 5.05
C PRO A 116 -17.65 -8.69 6.47
N ALA A 117 -16.88 -9.59 7.08
CA ALA A 117 -17.08 -9.97 8.48
C ALA A 117 -16.97 -8.75 9.41
N ASP A 118 -17.71 -8.79 10.51
CA ASP A 118 -17.66 -7.79 11.59
C ASP A 118 -17.81 -6.34 11.12
N ALA A 119 -18.59 -6.12 10.05
CA ALA A 119 -18.83 -4.83 9.40
C ALA A 119 -17.55 -4.11 8.93
N ALA A 120 -16.47 -4.85 8.63
CA ALA A 120 -15.24 -4.26 8.13
C ALA A 120 -15.47 -3.47 6.82
N LYS A 121 -14.79 -2.33 6.69
CA LYS A 121 -14.84 -1.48 5.49
C LYS A 121 -13.78 -1.92 4.48
N ASP A 122 -14.05 -3.03 3.79
CA ASP A 122 -13.20 -3.53 2.71
C ASP A 122 -14.03 -4.00 1.52
N THR A 123 -13.37 -4.13 0.36
CA THR A 123 -14.01 -4.59 -0.87
C THR A 123 -13.90 -6.10 -0.97
N VAL A 124 -15.04 -6.77 -1.12
CA VAL A 124 -15.10 -8.22 -1.33
C VAL A 124 -14.97 -8.55 -2.81
N PHE A 125 -14.26 -9.64 -3.09
CA PHE A 125 -14.07 -10.16 -4.43
C PHE A 125 -14.51 -11.62 -4.51
N ARG A 126 -15.17 -11.98 -5.60
CA ARG A 126 -15.48 -13.36 -5.98
C ARG A 126 -14.37 -13.87 -6.88
N PHE A 127 -13.75 -14.99 -6.50
CA PHE A 127 -12.75 -15.70 -7.28
C PHE A 127 -13.35 -17.01 -7.79
N GLU A 128 -13.58 -17.09 -9.10
CA GLU A 128 -14.31 -18.18 -9.75
C GLU A 128 -13.49 -18.85 -10.85
N LYS A 129 -13.54 -20.18 -10.89
CA LYS A 129 -12.91 -21.00 -11.91
C LYS A 129 -13.70 -20.98 -13.22
N LYS A 130 -13.00 -20.86 -14.35
CA LYS A 130 -13.59 -20.86 -15.71
C LYS A 130 -13.24 -22.06 -16.58
N LYS A 131 -12.28 -22.89 -16.19
CA LYS A 131 -11.85 -24.04 -17.00
C LYS A 131 -11.75 -25.29 -16.16
N ASN A 132 -12.48 -26.34 -16.56
CA ASN A 132 -12.39 -27.67 -15.95
C ASN A 132 -10.99 -28.29 -16.17
N ASN A 133 -10.56 -29.13 -15.22
CA ASN A 133 -9.33 -29.95 -15.32
C ASN A 133 -8.05 -29.13 -15.63
N ALA A 134 -8.01 -27.87 -15.21
CA ALA A 134 -6.85 -26.99 -15.33
C ALA A 134 -6.66 -26.22 -14.04
N GLU A 135 -5.43 -25.95 -13.62
CA GLU A 135 -5.21 -25.05 -12.48
C GLU A 135 -5.79 -23.66 -12.79
N SER A 136 -6.51 -23.10 -11.81
CA SER A 136 -7.10 -21.77 -11.87
C SER A 136 -6.49 -20.95 -10.74
N PHE A 137 -5.89 -19.81 -11.07
CA PHE A 137 -5.17 -19.04 -10.08
C PHE A 137 -5.25 -17.54 -10.32
N LEU A 138 -5.07 -16.81 -9.23
CA LEU A 138 -4.71 -15.41 -9.20
C LEU A 138 -3.31 -15.28 -8.58
N GLN A 139 -2.48 -14.40 -9.13
CA GLN A 139 -1.07 -14.29 -8.76
C GLN A 139 -0.60 -12.85 -8.72
N TRP A 140 0.20 -12.53 -7.70
CA TRP A 140 0.90 -11.25 -7.56
C TRP A 140 2.40 -11.48 -7.51
N HIS A 141 3.16 -10.70 -8.26
CA HIS A 141 4.61 -10.66 -8.13
C HIS A 141 5.02 -9.64 -7.08
N ARG A 142 5.92 -9.99 -6.17
CA ARG A 142 6.47 -9.09 -5.14
C ARG A 142 7.96 -9.31 -4.95
N PHE A 143 8.76 -8.24 -5.01
CA PHE A 143 10.15 -8.30 -4.57
C PHE A 143 10.17 -8.47 -3.05
N LEU A 144 10.75 -9.56 -2.57
CA LEU A 144 10.91 -9.84 -1.14
C LEU A 144 12.40 -9.83 -0.81
N VAL A 145 12.75 -9.26 0.34
CA VAL A 145 14.14 -9.17 0.80
C VAL A 145 14.47 -10.39 1.64
N ALA A 146 15.62 -11.02 1.36
CA ALA A 146 16.09 -12.21 2.06
C ALA A 146 16.10 -12.02 3.58
N ASN A 147 15.72 -13.07 4.30
CA ASN A 147 15.77 -13.16 5.76
C ASN A 147 14.88 -12.15 6.52
N ILE A 148 13.96 -11.48 5.83
CA ILE A 148 12.91 -10.68 6.48
C ILE A 148 11.66 -11.54 6.59
N PRO A 149 11.10 -11.76 7.79
CA PRO A 149 9.87 -12.52 7.91
C PRO A 149 8.69 -11.70 7.39
N TYR A 150 7.98 -12.23 6.40
CA TYR A 150 6.74 -11.66 5.89
C TYR A 150 5.55 -12.47 6.40
N THR A 151 4.47 -11.78 6.73
CA THR A 151 3.18 -12.41 7.07
C THR A 151 2.19 -12.10 5.97
N PHE A 152 1.72 -13.14 5.28
CA PHE A 152 0.60 -13.01 4.36
C PHE A 152 -0.70 -13.25 5.13
N SER A 153 -1.63 -12.32 4.97
CA SER A 153 -2.95 -12.37 5.59
C SER A 153 -4.02 -12.27 4.50
N VAL A 154 -5.07 -13.08 4.60
CA VAL A 154 -6.26 -13.01 3.73
C VAL A 154 -7.50 -13.43 4.50
N VAL A 155 -8.65 -12.85 4.18
CA VAL A 155 -9.94 -13.31 4.69
C VAL A 155 -10.71 -13.99 3.56
N LEU A 156 -11.18 -15.21 3.81
CA LEU A 156 -11.87 -16.06 2.82
C LEU A 156 -13.18 -16.59 3.39
N LYS A 157 -14.16 -16.79 2.52
CA LYS A 157 -15.40 -17.50 2.84
C LYS A 157 -15.78 -18.46 1.73
N LYS A 158 -16.21 -19.64 2.13
CA LYS A 158 -16.72 -20.68 1.24
C LYS A 158 -18.01 -20.20 0.58
N VAL A 159 -18.11 -20.43 -0.73
CA VAL A 159 -19.39 -20.32 -1.45
C VAL A 159 -19.82 -21.70 -1.90
N ASN A 160 -19.08 -22.32 -2.82
CA ASN A 160 -19.30 -23.71 -3.25
C ASN A 160 -17.99 -24.53 -3.30
N TYR A 161 -16.81 -23.91 -3.21
CA TYR A 161 -15.53 -24.62 -3.15
C TYR A 161 -14.89 -24.59 -1.74
N PRO A 162 -14.40 -25.72 -1.21
CA PRO A 162 -14.03 -25.82 0.21
C PRO A 162 -12.59 -25.38 0.54
N ASN A 163 -11.68 -25.26 -0.43
CA ASN A 163 -10.27 -25.02 -0.15
C ASN A 163 -9.61 -24.06 -1.15
N VAL A 164 -8.62 -23.31 -0.71
CA VAL A 164 -7.75 -22.51 -1.59
C VAL A 164 -6.29 -22.88 -1.32
N LYS A 165 -5.49 -23.07 -2.37
CA LYS A 165 -4.04 -23.27 -2.21
C LYS A 165 -3.32 -21.92 -2.28
N LEU A 166 -2.42 -21.67 -1.35
CA LEU A 166 -1.49 -20.54 -1.37
C LEU A 166 -0.09 -21.07 -1.69
N ASN A 167 0.59 -20.45 -2.64
CA ASN A 167 1.99 -20.74 -2.94
C ASN A 167 2.83 -19.45 -2.97
N PHE A 168 4.06 -19.54 -2.46
CA PHE A 168 5.13 -18.58 -2.73
C PHE A 168 6.14 -19.23 -3.67
N LEU A 169 6.35 -18.63 -4.83
CA LEU A 169 7.17 -19.17 -5.91
C LEU A 169 8.37 -18.25 -6.20
N GLU A 170 9.59 -18.80 -6.22
CA GLU A 170 10.78 -18.13 -6.76
C GLU A 170 11.01 -18.65 -8.19
N GLY A 171 10.48 -17.93 -9.19
CA GLY A 171 10.36 -18.48 -10.54
C GLY A 171 9.40 -19.69 -10.54
N GLU A 172 9.86 -20.84 -11.02
CA GLU A 172 9.08 -22.09 -11.01
C GLU A 172 9.23 -22.88 -9.69
N ASN A 173 10.13 -22.46 -8.80
CA ASN A 173 10.39 -23.18 -7.55
C ASN A 173 9.37 -22.84 -6.49
N ASN A 174 8.67 -23.85 -5.97
CA ASN A 174 7.75 -23.67 -4.86
C ASN A 174 8.49 -23.63 -3.52
N GLU A 175 8.62 -22.43 -2.94
CA GLU A 175 9.32 -22.20 -1.67
C GLU A 175 8.39 -22.38 -0.46
N LEU A 176 7.07 -22.23 -0.63
CA LEU A 176 6.08 -22.47 0.40
C LEU A 176 4.74 -22.81 -0.24
N SER A 177 4.13 -23.93 0.19
CA SER A 177 2.76 -24.29 -0.17
C SER A 177 1.91 -24.48 1.08
N ALA A 178 0.68 -23.94 1.05
CA ALA A 178 -0.28 -24.06 2.14
C ALA A 178 -1.69 -24.26 1.59
N THR A 179 -2.47 -25.12 2.25
CA THR A 179 -3.91 -25.28 1.98
C THR A 179 -4.71 -24.50 3.01
N LEU A 180 -5.59 -23.63 2.52
CA LEU A 180 -6.52 -22.82 3.31
C LEU A 180 -7.89 -23.49 3.28
N ALA A 181 -8.21 -24.22 4.35
CA ALA A 181 -9.48 -24.92 4.51
C ALA A 181 -10.60 -23.97 4.90
N LEU A 182 -11.61 -23.81 4.03
CA LEU A 182 -12.77 -22.91 4.19
C LEU A 182 -13.99 -23.58 4.84
N ASP A 183 -13.89 -24.86 5.19
CA ASP A 183 -14.89 -25.52 6.01
C ASP A 183 -14.25 -26.21 7.23
N THR A 184 -15.12 -26.75 8.08
CA THR A 184 -14.73 -27.43 9.31
C THR A 184 -14.35 -28.89 9.09
N LEU A 185 -14.57 -29.42 7.88
CA LEU A 185 -14.31 -30.82 7.53
C LEU A 185 -12.92 -31.00 6.94
N SER A 186 -12.35 -29.95 6.32
CA SER A 186 -10.97 -29.92 5.86
C SER A 186 -10.03 -29.27 6.90
N THR A 187 -8.81 -29.79 6.94
CA THR A 187 -7.73 -29.25 7.78
C THR A 187 -6.81 -28.38 6.94
N SER A 188 -6.58 -27.15 7.39
CA SER A 188 -5.49 -26.32 6.85
C SER A 188 -4.13 -26.96 7.13
N THR A 189 -3.11 -26.59 6.35
CA THR A 189 -1.72 -27.00 6.63
C THR A 189 -1.25 -26.47 7.99
N ASN A 190 -0.42 -27.22 8.72
CA ASN A 190 -0.01 -26.93 10.11
C ASN A 190 0.62 -25.55 10.33
N ASN A 191 1.20 -24.93 9.30
CA ASN A 191 1.82 -23.60 9.35
C ASN A 191 0.83 -22.44 9.09
N VAL A 192 -0.46 -22.73 8.96
CA VAL A 192 -1.52 -21.75 8.70
C VAL A 192 -2.27 -21.47 10.00
N LYS A 193 -2.20 -20.22 10.48
CA LYS A 193 -3.05 -19.77 11.58
C LYS A 193 -4.41 -19.37 11.02
N ARG A 194 -5.44 -20.17 11.31
CA ARG A 194 -6.84 -19.88 10.94
C ARG A 194 -7.60 -19.32 12.15
N THR A 195 -8.30 -18.21 11.95
CA THR A 195 -9.20 -17.59 12.94
C THR A 195 -10.61 -17.52 12.36
N THR A 196 -11.60 -18.00 13.10
CA THR A 196 -13.02 -17.92 12.72
C THR A 196 -13.54 -16.51 12.99
N LEU A 197 -14.28 -15.93 12.04
CA LEU A 197 -14.95 -14.64 12.13
C LEU A 197 -16.48 -14.82 12.03
N SER A 198 -17.25 -13.72 12.09
CA SER A 198 -18.71 -13.77 11.89
C SER A 198 -19.09 -14.35 10.53
N ASP A 199 -20.31 -14.87 10.40
CA ASP A 199 -20.90 -15.31 9.14
C ASP A 199 -20.04 -16.30 8.32
N ASP A 200 -19.38 -17.25 8.97
CA ASP A 200 -18.53 -18.27 8.34
C ASP A 200 -17.35 -17.72 7.53
N TRP A 201 -16.90 -16.51 7.84
CA TRP A 201 -15.64 -15.98 7.35
C TRP A 201 -14.47 -16.55 8.14
N TYR A 202 -13.33 -16.73 7.48
CA TYR A 202 -12.09 -17.18 8.10
C TYR A 202 -10.95 -16.27 7.72
N SER A 203 -10.21 -15.79 8.73
CA SER A 203 -8.93 -15.11 8.54
C SER A 203 -7.79 -16.11 8.59
N TYR A 204 -6.88 -16.01 7.63
CA TYR A 204 -5.69 -16.86 7.53
C TYR A 204 -4.44 -15.98 7.64
N GLN A 205 -3.47 -16.43 8.43
CA GLN A 205 -2.15 -15.84 8.54
C GLN A 205 -1.09 -16.90 8.29
N ILE A 206 -0.13 -16.60 7.42
CA ILE A 206 0.96 -17.50 7.04
C ILE A 206 2.27 -16.71 7.05
N ASN A 207 3.27 -17.24 7.75
CA ASN A 207 4.60 -16.65 7.77
C ASN A 207 5.47 -17.25 6.66
N PHE A 208 6.15 -16.38 5.92
CA PHE A 208 7.10 -16.74 4.88
C PHE A 208 8.44 -16.04 5.12
N LEU A 209 9.53 -16.80 5.02
CA LEU A 209 10.88 -16.29 5.17
C LEU A 209 11.64 -16.55 3.85
N PRO A 210 11.78 -15.54 2.97
CA PRO A 210 12.49 -15.70 1.70
C PRO A 210 13.98 -15.95 1.96
N LYS A 211 14.54 -16.93 1.25
CA LYS A 211 15.97 -17.26 1.33
C LYS A 211 16.83 -16.30 0.52
N LYS A 212 16.26 -15.66 -0.50
CA LYS A 212 16.95 -14.74 -1.42
C LYS A 212 16.16 -13.46 -1.61
N SER A 213 16.87 -12.38 -1.94
CA SER A 213 16.23 -11.12 -2.32
C SER A 213 15.89 -11.17 -3.80
N ALA A 214 14.64 -11.46 -4.14
CA ALA A 214 14.18 -11.71 -5.51
C ALA A 214 12.69 -11.41 -5.66
N SER A 215 12.19 -11.45 -6.90
CA SER A 215 10.77 -11.47 -7.18
C SER A 215 10.17 -12.82 -6.80
N TYR A 216 9.12 -12.80 -5.99
CA TYR A 216 8.32 -13.95 -5.63
C TYR A 216 6.91 -13.81 -6.18
N ALA A 217 6.38 -14.89 -6.77
CA ALA A 217 4.98 -14.99 -7.10
C ALA A 217 4.19 -15.52 -5.89
N ILE A 218 3.22 -14.74 -5.43
CA ILE A 218 2.26 -15.11 -4.38
C ILE A 218 0.98 -15.51 -5.11
N ARG A 219 0.66 -16.81 -5.09
CA ARG A 219 -0.42 -17.39 -5.88
C ARG A 219 -1.51 -17.96 -4.98
N LEU A 220 -2.77 -17.55 -5.19
CA LEU A 220 -3.94 -18.27 -4.69
C LEU A 220 -4.54 -19.09 -5.83
N SER A 221 -4.74 -20.40 -5.63
CA SER A 221 -5.27 -21.29 -6.66
C SER A 221 -6.43 -22.17 -6.18
N LEU A 222 -7.36 -22.42 -7.11
CA LEU A 222 -8.36 -23.47 -7.05
C LEU A 222 -7.77 -24.69 -7.76
N ASP A 223 -7.66 -25.80 -7.04
CA ASP A 223 -6.97 -26.99 -7.55
C ASP A 223 -7.71 -27.64 -8.75
N GLU A 224 -7.07 -28.63 -9.36
CA GLU A 224 -7.57 -29.28 -10.58
C GLU A 224 -8.91 -30.01 -10.38
N ASN A 225 -9.26 -30.40 -9.16
CA ASN A 225 -10.54 -31.04 -8.85
C ASN A 225 -11.71 -30.05 -8.81
N ALA A 226 -11.42 -28.75 -8.70
CA ALA A 226 -12.43 -27.71 -8.81
C ALA A 226 -13.06 -27.73 -10.20
N LYS A 227 -14.39 -27.69 -10.25
CA LYS A 227 -15.19 -27.61 -11.46
C LYS A 227 -15.32 -26.18 -11.92
N GLU A 228 -15.71 -26.00 -13.17
CA GLU A 228 -16.13 -24.71 -13.70
C GLU A 228 -17.27 -24.13 -12.85
N ASN A 229 -17.17 -22.83 -12.55
CA ASN A 229 -18.04 -22.08 -11.64
C ASN A 229 -17.87 -22.40 -10.14
N ASP A 230 -16.93 -23.27 -9.77
CA ASP A 230 -16.47 -23.32 -8.39
C ASP A 230 -15.80 -22.00 -8.03
N ASN A 231 -16.17 -21.46 -6.87
CA ASN A 231 -15.78 -20.15 -6.43
C ASN A 231 -15.72 -20.03 -4.90
N VAL A 232 -14.98 -19.01 -4.50
CA VAL A 232 -14.80 -18.54 -3.14
C VAL A 232 -14.91 -17.02 -3.15
N ILE A 233 -15.16 -16.42 -1.99
CA ILE A 233 -15.07 -14.96 -1.84
C ILE A 233 -13.94 -14.60 -0.89
N LEU A 234 -13.29 -13.48 -1.16
CA LEU A 234 -12.10 -13.05 -0.46
C LEU A 234 -12.02 -11.53 -0.31
N TYR A 235 -11.37 -11.06 0.75
CA TYR A 235 -10.99 -9.66 0.90
C TYR A 235 -9.71 -9.55 1.74
N ARG A 236 -9.13 -8.33 1.74
CA ARG A 236 -7.95 -7.97 2.55
C ARG A 236 -6.77 -8.92 2.40
N SER A 237 -6.40 -9.23 1.16
CA SER A 237 -5.12 -9.89 0.85
C SER A 237 -3.98 -8.89 1.08
N ILE A 238 -3.19 -9.09 2.12
CA ILE A 238 -2.09 -8.19 2.51
C ILE A 238 -0.82 -8.97 2.79
N LEU A 239 0.30 -8.32 2.52
CA LEU A 239 1.62 -8.77 2.92
C LEU A 239 2.18 -7.76 3.92
N GLU A 240 2.54 -8.28 5.09
CA GLU A 240 2.98 -7.50 6.24
C GLU A 240 4.40 -7.91 6.64
N LEU A 241 5.12 -7.03 7.33
CA LEU A 241 6.42 -7.34 7.91
C LEU A 241 6.65 -6.59 9.23
N PRO A 242 7.50 -7.08 10.13
CA PRO A 242 7.79 -6.39 11.38
C PRO A 242 8.41 -5.02 11.19
N ALA A 243 7.93 -4.02 11.93
CA ALA A 243 8.35 -2.62 11.84
C ALA A 243 9.88 -2.42 11.85
N LYS A 244 10.61 -3.19 12.66
CA LYS A 244 12.09 -3.13 12.73
C LYS A 244 12.80 -3.38 11.39
N HIS A 245 12.17 -4.09 10.46
CA HIS A 245 12.73 -4.42 9.15
C HIS A 245 12.33 -3.43 8.05
N PHE A 246 11.42 -2.49 8.32
CA PHE A 246 10.84 -1.62 7.30
C PHE A 246 11.89 -0.71 6.63
N HIS A 247 12.80 -0.14 7.42
CA HIS A 247 13.93 0.64 6.89
C HIS A 247 14.88 -0.21 6.02
N GLN A 248 15.09 -1.49 6.36
CA GLN A 248 15.93 -2.39 5.56
C GLN A 248 15.30 -2.66 4.20
N VAL A 249 13.97 -2.85 4.14
CA VAL A 249 13.24 -3.02 2.88
C VAL A 249 13.34 -1.77 2.00
N GLY A 250 13.26 -0.58 2.60
CA GLY A 250 13.40 0.69 1.88
C GLY A 250 14.73 0.85 1.12
N LYS A 251 15.79 0.12 1.51
CA LYS A 251 17.07 0.10 0.77
C LYS A 251 17.00 -0.60 -0.59
N PHE A 252 15.92 -1.34 -0.85
CA PHE A 252 15.65 -2.05 -2.10
C PHE A 252 14.51 -1.38 -2.90
N SER A 253 14.19 -0.11 -2.61
CA SER A 253 13.09 0.61 -3.24
C SER A 253 13.15 0.62 -4.77
N ASP A 254 14.35 0.70 -5.34
CA ASP A 254 14.59 0.64 -6.78
C ASP A 254 14.11 -0.67 -7.40
N LYS A 255 14.45 -1.82 -6.79
CA LYS A 255 14.02 -3.14 -7.24
C LYS A 255 12.52 -3.34 -7.00
N ILE A 256 12.03 -2.95 -5.83
CA ILE A 256 10.62 -3.10 -5.45
C ILE A 256 9.72 -2.30 -6.40
N VAL A 257 10.06 -1.05 -6.67
CA VAL A 257 9.28 -0.20 -7.58
C VAL A 257 9.48 -0.62 -9.03
N GLY A 258 10.71 -0.93 -9.43
CA GLY A 258 11.03 -1.37 -10.79
C GLY A 258 10.32 -2.66 -11.23
N GLU A 259 10.01 -3.57 -10.30
CA GLU A 259 9.24 -4.78 -10.62
C GLU A 259 7.73 -4.54 -10.80
N HIS A 260 7.18 -3.46 -10.23
CA HIS A 260 5.72 -3.27 -10.14
C HIS A 260 5.21 -2.04 -10.86
N SER A 261 6.11 -1.32 -11.50
CA SER A 261 5.74 -0.07 -12.14
C SER A 261 6.55 0.13 -13.40
N ASP A 262 5.88 0.66 -14.42
CA ASP A 262 6.52 1.21 -15.61
C ASP A 262 7.02 2.63 -15.30
N VAL A 263 7.37 2.90 -14.03
CA VAL A 263 7.81 4.20 -13.55
C VAL A 263 9.15 4.52 -14.19
N GLU A 264 9.14 5.52 -15.05
CA GLU A 264 10.32 6.16 -15.65
C GLU A 264 10.98 7.19 -14.71
N SER A 265 10.58 7.19 -13.44
CA SER A 265 11.10 8.15 -12.47
C SER A 265 12.50 7.80 -12.02
N SER A 266 13.36 8.81 -12.02
CA SER A 266 14.64 8.72 -11.31
C SER A 266 14.47 8.60 -9.77
N TYR A 267 13.32 8.92 -9.18
CA TYR A 267 13.12 9.03 -7.73
C TYR A 267 12.42 7.81 -7.07
N TYR A 268 12.87 6.60 -7.41
CA TYR A 268 12.29 5.34 -6.93
C TYR A 268 12.09 5.25 -5.41
N SER A 269 13.05 5.73 -4.63
CA SER A 269 12.98 5.72 -3.16
C SER A 269 11.83 6.58 -2.64
N VAL A 270 11.68 7.79 -3.18
CA VAL A 270 10.57 8.69 -2.81
C VAL A 270 9.24 8.07 -3.18
N PHE A 271 9.11 7.55 -4.41
CA PHE A 271 7.87 6.92 -4.85
C PHE A 271 7.48 5.74 -3.95
N PHE A 272 8.44 4.88 -3.60
CA PHE A 272 8.22 3.77 -2.68
C PHE A 272 7.61 4.27 -1.36
N TRP A 273 8.22 5.26 -0.71
CA TRP A 273 7.74 5.77 0.58
C TRP A 273 6.38 6.45 0.49
N LEU A 274 6.09 7.18 -0.60
CA LEU A 274 4.77 7.78 -0.80
C LEU A 274 3.67 6.71 -0.92
N VAL A 275 3.94 5.61 -1.62
CA VAL A 275 3.01 4.47 -1.70
C VAL A 275 2.80 3.82 -0.31
N GLN A 276 3.86 3.64 0.47
CA GLN A 276 3.74 3.10 1.83
C GLN A 276 2.90 4.02 2.74
N ILE A 277 3.09 5.34 2.65
CA ILE A 277 2.29 6.33 3.40
C ILE A 277 0.82 6.27 2.96
N GLU A 278 0.57 6.18 1.64
CA GLU A 278 -0.79 6.10 1.10
C GLU A 278 -1.55 4.87 1.63
N ASP A 279 -0.91 3.71 1.65
CA ASP A 279 -1.52 2.47 2.13
C ASP A 279 -1.75 2.50 3.65
N ALA A 280 -0.82 3.08 4.43
CA ALA A 280 -1.02 3.32 5.86
C ALA A 280 -2.20 4.29 6.13
N LEU A 281 -2.35 5.34 5.32
CA LEU A 281 -3.49 6.27 5.40
C LEU A 281 -4.81 5.61 5.02
N LYS A 282 -4.83 4.73 4.01
CA LYS A 282 -6.04 3.95 3.67
C LYS A 282 -6.47 3.07 4.85
N GLU A 283 -5.53 2.37 5.48
CA GLU A 283 -5.82 1.57 6.67
C GLU A 283 -6.39 2.43 7.80
N LEU A 284 -5.73 3.57 8.09
CA LEU A 284 -6.18 4.50 9.13
C LEU A 284 -7.58 5.06 8.85
N LEU A 285 -7.88 5.46 7.62
CA LEU A 285 -9.15 6.09 7.26
C LEU A 285 -10.32 5.09 7.14
N ASN A 286 -10.03 3.82 6.87
CA ASN A 286 -11.02 2.76 6.76
C ASN A 286 -11.24 2.02 8.09
N SER A 287 -10.36 2.19 9.08
CA SER A 287 -10.53 1.59 10.40
C SER A 287 -11.53 2.39 11.26
N ASP A 288 -12.43 1.69 11.93
CA ASP A 288 -13.35 2.29 12.93
C ASP A 288 -12.67 2.43 14.31
N THR A 289 -11.36 2.70 14.30
CA THR A 289 -10.50 2.71 15.49
C THR A 289 -10.05 4.11 15.89
N PHE A 290 -10.64 5.16 15.32
CA PHE A 290 -10.36 6.54 15.74
C PHE A 290 -10.69 6.70 17.23
N PRO A 291 -9.79 7.29 18.03
CA PRO A 291 -10.10 7.63 19.41
C PRO A 291 -11.29 8.60 19.46
N GLU A 292 -12.23 8.33 20.36
CA GLU A 292 -13.56 8.98 20.42
C GLU A 292 -13.47 10.51 20.33
N ARG A 293 -12.55 11.12 21.09
CA ARG A 293 -12.34 12.59 21.11
C ARG A 293 -12.01 13.19 19.76
N ILE A 294 -11.30 12.45 18.91
CA ILE A 294 -10.86 12.91 17.59
C ILE A 294 -11.58 12.19 16.44
N ASP A 295 -12.59 11.38 16.74
CA ASP A 295 -13.47 10.76 15.76
C ASP A 295 -14.47 11.78 15.17
N VAL A 296 -13.94 12.90 14.68
CA VAL A 296 -14.71 14.05 14.21
C VAL A 296 -14.43 14.32 12.73
N PRO A 297 -15.43 14.81 11.95
CA PRO A 297 -15.26 15.05 10.52
C PRO A 297 -14.06 15.94 10.18
N THR A 298 -13.76 16.92 11.03
CA THR A 298 -12.65 17.87 10.80
C THR A 298 -11.26 17.22 10.86
N VAL A 299 -11.07 16.19 11.68
CA VAL A 299 -9.80 15.43 11.76
C VAL A 299 -9.68 14.49 10.57
N LYS A 300 -10.74 13.73 10.27
CA LYS A 300 -10.81 12.84 9.10
C LYS A 300 -10.57 13.60 7.79
N ALA A 301 -11.12 14.80 7.66
CA ALA A 301 -10.90 15.66 6.48
C ALA A 301 -9.43 16.02 6.30
N ARG A 302 -8.68 16.31 7.37
CA ARG A 302 -7.25 16.63 7.28
C ARG A 302 -6.41 15.42 6.87
N PHE A 303 -6.69 14.23 7.40
CA PHE A 303 -6.06 12.99 6.93
C PHE A 303 -6.36 12.70 5.46
N ARG A 304 -7.60 12.96 5.00
CA ARG A 304 -7.96 12.83 3.57
C ARG A 304 -7.22 13.84 2.69
N LEU A 305 -7.10 15.10 3.12
CA LEU A 305 -6.31 16.10 2.40
C LEU A 305 -4.84 15.68 2.27
N PHE A 306 -4.26 15.18 3.37
CA PHE A 306 -2.90 14.65 3.36
C PHE A 306 -2.76 13.46 2.41
N GLN A 307 -3.72 12.52 2.42
CA GLN A 307 -3.75 11.41 1.47
C GLN A 307 -3.83 11.89 0.01
N THR A 308 -4.62 12.92 -0.29
CA THR A 308 -4.71 13.51 -1.64
C THR A 308 -3.38 14.12 -2.08
N GLN A 309 -2.67 14.83 -1.19
CA GLN A 309 -1.35 15.38 -1.49
C GLN A 309 -0.31 14.28 -1.75
N ILE A 310 -0.30 13.23 -0.93
CA ILE A 310 0.58 12.06 -1.11
C ILE A 310 0.36 11.41 -2.48
N LYS A 311 -0.90 11.18 -2.85
CA LYS A 311 -1.27 10.63 -4.17
C LYS A 311 -0.81 11.53 -5.31
N SER A 312 -1.10 12.83 -5.23
CA SER A 312 -0.69 13.78 -6.25
C SER A 312 0.83 13.81 -6.44
N LEU A 313 1.60 13.76 -5.34
CA LEU A 313 3.05 13.72 -5.43
C LEU A 313 3.55 12.39 -5.99
N ALA A 314 2.97 11.26 -5.57
CA ALA A 314 3.32 9.95 -6.10
C ALA A 314 3.06 9.88 -7.61
N ASP A 315 1.93 10.41 -8.08
CA ASP A 315 1.57 10.48 -9.49
C ASP A 315 2.53 11.38 -10.29
N ASN A 316 2.91 12.53 -9.74
CA ASN A 316 3.90 13.40 -10.37
C ASN A 316 5.27 12.72 -10.45
N VAL A 317 5.74 12.14 -9.34
CA VAL A 317 7.00 11.41 -9.32
C VAL A 317 6.99 10.28 -10.36
N LYS A 318 5.88 9.55 -10.47
CA LYS A 318 5.74 8.41 -11.38
C LYS A 318 5.64 8.79 -12.86
N ASN A 319 4.84 9.80 -13.18
CA ASN A 319 4.41 10.06 -14.57
C ASN A 319 5.03 11.33 -15.18
N ASN A 320 5.73 12.17 -14.42
CA ASN A 320 6.33 13.40 -14.92
C ASN A 320 7.87 13.25 -15.09
N PRO A 321 8.38 13.01 -16.31
CA PRO A 321 9.81 12.83 -16.57
C PRO A 321 10.63 14.11 -16.31
N ASP A 322 10.00 15.28 -16.41
CA ASP A 322 10.61 16.60 -16.19
C ASP A 322 10.50 17.07 -14.73
N PHE A 323 10.01 16.21 -13.82
CA PHE A 323 9.82 16.59 -12.43
C PHE A 323 11.15 16.97 -11.78
N ASN A 324 11.29 18.24 -11.42
CA ASN A 324 12.54 18.80 -10.96
C ASN A 324 12.72 18.58 -9.44
N GLU A 325 13.98 18.50 -9.01
CA GLU A 325 14.34 18.20 -7.63
C GLU A 325 13.82 19.26 -6.63
N ASN A 326 13.84 20.54 -7.01
CA ASN A 326 13.42 21.63 -6.14
C ASN A 326 11.92 21.58 -5.84
N GLU A 327 11.12 21.30 -6.87
CA GLU A 327 9.69 21.11 -6.75
C GLU A 327 9.36 19.88 -5.90
N LEU A 328 10.10 18.78 -6.08
CA LEU A 328 9.94 17.60 -5.23
C LEU A 328 10.28 17.89 -3.76
N LYS A 329 11.41 18.56 -3.48
CA LYS A 329 11.79 18.97 -2.11
C LYS A 329 10.72 19.87 -1.49
N ASN A 330 10.21 20.85 -2.23
CA ASN A 330 9.14 21.72 -1.76
C ASN A 330 7.85 20.94 -1.45
N ASN A 331 7.46 20.00 -2.31
CA ASN A 331 6.28 19.16 -2.04
C ASN A 331 6.47 18.28 -0.81
N ILE A 332 7.65 17.69 -0.61
CA ILE A 332 7.97 16.92 0.61
C ILE A 332 7.89 17.81 1.86
N PHE A 333 8.41 19.03 1.81
CA PHE A 333 8.28 20.00 2.89
C PHE A 333 6.81 20.31 3.21
N LEU A 334 5.98 20.55 2.19
CA LEU A 334 4.54 20.81 2.35
C LEU A 334 3.75 19.61 2.92
N LEU A 335 4.15 18.38 2.59
CA LEU A 335 3.61 17.17 3.23
C LEU A 335 3.89 17.21 4.72
N GLY A 336 5.10 17.61 5.09
CA GLY A 336 5.48 17.79 6.48
C GLY A 336 4.63 18.82 7.23
N GLU A 337 4.47 20.01 6.66
CA GLU A 337 3.61 21.06 7.22
C GLU A 337 2.15 20.60 7.37
N THR A 338 1.65 19.87 6.38
CA THR A 338 0.28 19.32 6.42
C THR A 338 0.12 18.31 7.55
N PHE A 339 1.12 17.44 7.74
CA PHE A 339 1.11 16.47 8.84
C PHE A 339 1.21 17.16 10.21
N ASN A 340 2.07 18.17 10.36
CA ASN A 340 2.09 19.00 11.57
C ASN A 340 0.74 19.68 11.83
N SER A 341 0.04 20.12 10.79
CA SER A 341 -1.31 20.65 10.91
C SER A 341 -2.33 19.62 11.43
N ILE A 342 -2.15 18.34 11.14
CA ILE A 342 -2.96 17.25 11.71
C ILE A 342 -2.67 17.14 13.22
N ILE A 343 -1.40 17.04 13.60
CA ILE A 343 -1.00 16.93 15.01
C ILE A 343 -1.50 18.15 15.80
N ALA A 344 -1.41 19.36 15.24
CA ALA A 344 -1.82 20.59 15.91
C ALA A 344 -3.33 20.59 16.18
N ARG A 345 -4.11 20.04 15.24
CA ARG A 345 -5.56 19.89 15.40
C ARG A 345 -5.89 18.86 16.48
N ILE A 346 -5.18 17.73 16.51
CA ILE A 346 -5.31 16.72 17.58
C ILE A 346 -5.03 17.38 18.93
N ASN A 347 -3.88 18.04 19.08
CA ASN A 347 -3.51 18.75 20.30
C ASN A 347 -4.56 19.78 20.74
N ASN A 348 -5.11 20.55 19.81
CA ASN A 348 -6.16 21.53 20.09
C ASN A 348 -7.43 20.87 20.64
N ILE A 349 -7.82 19.71 20.10
CA ILE A 349 -8.99 18.96 20.58
C ILE A 349 -8.75 18.43 21.99
N TYR A 350 -7.60 17.79 22.25
CA TYR A 350 -7.28 17.27 23.58
C TYR A 350 -7.04 18.36 24.64
N SER A 351 -6.63 19.56 24.21
CA SER A 351 -6.45 20.71 25.10
C SER A 351 -7.75 21.47 25.37
N ASN A 352 -8.73 21.38 24.46
CA ASN A 352 -10.05 21.98 24.63
C ASN A 352 -10.92 21.09 25.51
N ASP A 353 -10.67 21.17 26.81
CA ASP A 353 -11.46 20.50 27.82
C ASP A 353 -12.69 21.38 28.13
N LEU A 354 -13.74 21.18 27.31
CA LEU A 354 -15.00 21.90 27.45
C LEU A 354 -15.62 21.63 28.83
N ASP A 355 -15.38 20.44 29.40
CA ASP A 355 -15.78 20.06 30.76
C ASP A 355 -14.98 20.81 31.84
N ASP A 356 -13.66 20.97 31.68
CA ASP A 356 -12.91 21.85 32.60
C ASP A 356 -13.40 23.30 32.48
N ARG A 357 -13.68 23.80 31.28
CA ARG A 357 -14.23 25.16 31.10
C ARG A 357 -15.64 25.31 31.69
N MET A 358 -16.49 24.29 31.63
CA MET A 358 -17.82 24.29 32.25
C MET A 358 -17.77 24.22 33.78
N LYS A 359 -16.81 23.48 34.37
CA LYS A 359 -16.57 23.49 35.83
C LYS A 359 -16.27 24.90 36.38
N TYR A 360 -15.63 25.75 35.58
CA TYR A 360 -15.38 27.15 35.95
C TYR A 360 -16.61 28.06 35.79
N ILE A 361 -17.59 27.67 34.99
CA ILE A 361 -18.83 28.45 34.81
C ILE A 361 -19.79 28.21 35.99
N ASP A 362 -19.90 26.97 36.48
CA ASP A 362 -20.73 26.66 37.66
C ASP A 362 -20.18 27.23 38.97
N THR A 363 -18.89 27.60 39.02
CA THR A 363 -18.27 28.25 40.19
C THR A 363 -18.33 29.78 40.14
N GLN A 364 -18.79 30.38 39.04
CA GLN A 364 -19.14 31.81 38.97
C GLN A 364 -20.64 32.02 39.17
N GLN A 365 -21.15 31.60 40.33
CA GLN A 365 -22.48 32.01 40.76
C GLN A 365 -22.41 33.41 41.40
N ASP A 366 -22.85 34.41 40.62
CA ASP A 366 -23.37 35.73 41.00
C ASP A 366 -22.99 36.27 42.39
N SER A 367 -21.79 36.84 42.52
CA SER A 367 -21.56 37.88 43.53
C SER A 367 -22.21 39.19 43.09
N ILE A 368 -23.54 39.27 43.20
CA ILE A 368 -24.27 40.55 43.18
C ILE A 368 -23.89 41.28 44.48
N PRO A 369 -23.33 42.51 44.43
CA PRO A 369 -23.05 43.25 45.64
C PRO A 369 -24.38 43.65 46.28
N SER A 370 -24.63 43.16 47.50
CA SER A 370 -25.70 43.65 48.35
C SER A 370 -25.43 45.11 48.71
N THR A 371 -26.11 46.05 48.05
CA THR A 371 -26.25 47.42 48.55
C THR A 371 -27.16 47.39 49.77
N ASN A 372 -26.56 47.51 50.96
CA ASN A 372 -27.28 47.76 52.20
C ASN A 372 -27.82 49.20 52.18
N ASN A 373 -29.11 49.36 52.41
CA ASN A 373 -29.72 50.57 52.95
C ASN A 373 -30.22 50.30 54.36
#